data_AF-A0A093YSJ9-F1
#
_entry.id   AF-A0A093YSJ9-F1
#
_cell.length_a   1.000
_cell.length_b   1.000
_cell.length_c   1.000
_cell.angle_alpha   90.00
_cell.angle_beta   90.00
_cell.angle_gamma   90.00
#
_symmetry.space_group_name_H-M   'P 1'
#
loop_
_entity.id
_entity.type
_entity.pdbx_description
1 polymer ?
#
loop_
_entity_poly.entity_id
_entity_poly.type
_entity_poly.pdbx_seq_one_letter_code
_entity_poly.pdbx_strand_id
1 'polypeptide(L)'
;MESIHGIMDALVSSDDNPVGLQYLPAELIEAIFQHLGLDSCKSFRLTSRRCALLGQPYILSPRMKLFPHRDDFTKLMEISQHPYFSSQIHRLEIYMAKTDDYHFRNNVCIQQCAREGKSSAEIMQKSMAKYQKHKGLEEAFADDFCNPEILEQALPNMRNLEAIDTKMEDCLYNDHVLWDAWKMGLSKAEPGDAEIDHFMAILRAASRSNLRILTNDLLPFGIWDMDCYRPDLEAAFSKLTTLKLVMGCKNLRDHHAVNRRECWANKLNKALMSATNLQELHIGFKLSFSAVLDCPPLLEGLRLPHLHTLILDKLAWRPEDLGYFLRAHAATLKRLRLWAFVSKKDLKGNTVDYPADLEKLIDDMKQHLTLEKLDICGHPSVLCQPAEIFWFHETALYDDNWELVKQHSGSPSVMAKRCEEYVVRNGISPYDRVGIEDLL
;
A
#
# COMPACT_ATOMS: atom_id res chain seq x y z
N MET A 1 12.27 33.68 24.42
CA MET A 1 10.88 33.19 24.27
C MET A 1 9.87 34.21 24.82
N GLU A 2 10.14 35.52 24.69
CA GLU A 2 9.31 36.59 25.30
C GLU A 2 8.81 37.65 24.30
N SER A 3 9.11 37.52 23.01
CA SER A 3 8.83 38.58 22.02
C SER A 3 7.52 38.42 21.23
N ILE A 4 6.82 37.28 21.33
CA ILE A 4 5.61 37.02 20.52
C ILE A 4 4.33 37.47 21.26
N HIS A 5 4.33 37.45 22.59
CA HIS A 5 3.15 37.87 23.38
C HIS A 5 2.90 39.39 23.28
N GLY A 6 3.96 40.21 23.22
CA GLY A 6 3.82 41.67 23.09
C GLY A 6 3.26 42.16 21.74
N ILE A 7 3.40 41.37 20.66
CA ILE A 7 2.84 41.73 19.35
C ILE A 7 1.32 41.50 19.33
N MET A 8 0.83 40.45 20.02
CA MET A 8 -0.61 40.18 20.08
C MET A 8 -1.35 41.19 20.96
N ASP A 9 -0.74 41.65 22.06
CA ASP A 9 -1.35 42.67 22.94
C ASP A 9 -1.44 44.07 22.28
N ALA A 10 -0.47 44.41 21.43
CA ALA A 10 -0.46 45.64 20.65
C ALA A 10 -1.51 45.65 19.50
N LEU A 11 -1.98 44.49 19.06
CA LEU A 11 -3.03 44.35 18.05
C LEU A 11 -4.46 44.39 18.63
N VAL A 12 -4.59 44.40 19.96
CA VAL A 12 -5.88 44.31 20.66
C VAL A 12 -6.18 45.54 21.54
N SER A 13 -5.18 46.36 21.90
CA SER A 13 -5.40 47.50 22.81
C SER A 13 -4.80 48.82 22.33
N SER A 14 -5.65 49.71 21.80
CA SER A 14 -5.67 51.17 22.06
C SER A 14 -6.61 51.86 21.06
N ASP A 15 -7.54 52.65 21.57
CA ASP A 15 -8.58 53.38 20.81
C ASP A 15 -8.04 54.53 19.93
N ASP A 16 -6.71 54.76 19.89
CA ASP A 16 -6.09 55.86 19.14
C ASP A 16 -5.19 55.43 17.97
N ASN A 17 -5.17 54.13 17.60
CA ASN A 17 -4.49 53.68 16.37
C ASN A 17 -5.15 52.41 15.81
N PRO A 18 -5.96 52.50 14.73
CA PRO A 18 -6.68 51.35 14.23
C PRO A 18 -5.77 50.54 13.28
N VAL A 19 -4.76 49.85 13.81
CA VAL A 19 -4.10 48.76 13.06
C VAL A 19 -4.66 47.43 13.56
N GLY A 20 -5.97 47.31 13.54
CA GLY A 20 -6.62 46.01 13.67
C GLY A 20 -6.21 45.10 12.52
N LEU A 21 -6.16 43.79 12.76
CA LEU A 21 -5.88 42.74 11.77
C LEU A 21 -6.67 42.91 10.44
N GLN A 22 -7.81 43.60 10.49
CA GLN A 22 -8.63 43.97 9.34
C GLN A 22 -7.94 44.87 8.29
N TYR A 23 -6.92 45.65 8.68
CA TYR A 23 -6.19 46.56 7.81
C TYR A 23 -4.88 45.98 7.25
N LEU A 24 -4.45 44.81 7.71
CA LEU A 24 -3.30 44.14 7.14
C LEU A 24 -3.64 43.62 5.72
N PRO A 25 -2.70 43.74 4.76
CA PRO A 25 -2.79 43.04 3.47
C PRO A 25 -3.02 41.53 3.67
N ALA A 26 -3.75 40.90 2.74
CA ALA A 26 -4.08 39.48 2.85
C ALA A 26 -2.82 38.61 2.89
N GLU A 27 -1.80 39.02 2.14
CA GLU A 27 -0.49 38.40 2.01
C GLU A 27 0.25 38.34 3.36
N LEU A 28 0.11 39.38 4.19
CA LEU A 28 0.73 39.37 5.53
C LEU A 28 0.01 38.42 6.48
N ILE A 29 -1.32 38.33 6.40
CA ILE A 29 -2.11 37.40 7.21
C ILE A 29 -1.82 35.95 6.79
N GLU A 30 -1.71 35.69 5.49
CA GLU A 30 -1.32 34.39 4.95
C GLU A 30 0.10 33.99 5.36
N ALA A 31 1.06 34.93 5.30
CA ALA A 31 2.41 34.70 5.79
C ALA A 31 2.44 34.34 7.28
N ILE A 32 1.58 34.95 8.10
CA ILE A 32 1.42 34.54 9.50
C ILE A 32 0.95 33.08 9.57
N PHE A 33 -0.12 32.72 8.86
CA PHE A 33 -0.64 31.34 8.86
C PHE A 33 0.39 30.30 8.41
N GLN A 34 1.27 30.61 7.45
CA GLN A 34 2.35 29.72 7.02
C GLN A 34 3.34 29.36 8.13
N HIS A 35 3.46 30.20 9.16
CA HIS A 35 4.36 30.00 10.29
C HIS A 35 3.67 29.53 11.58
N LEU A 36 2.34 29.46 11.59
CA LEU A 36 1.58 29.00 12.76
C LEU A 36 1.45 27.47 12.77
N GLY A 37 1.58 26.87 13.96
CA GLY A 37 1.17 25.48 14.19
C GLY A 37 -0.35 25.35 14.16
N LEU A 38 -0.88 24.14 13.96
CA LEU A 38 -2.32 23.88 13.77
C LEU A 38 -3.19 24.48 14.88
N ASP A 39 -2.80 24.37 16.15
CA ASP A 39 -3.58 24.90 17.27
C ASP A 39 -3.57 26.43 17.30
N SER A 40 -2.44 27.06 16.98
CA SER A 40 -2.36 28.50 16.81
C SER A 40 -3.14 28.98 15.58
N CYS A 41 -3.17 28.21 14.49
CA CYS A 41 -4.02 28.49 13.33
C CYS A 41 -5.50 28.51 13.74
N LYS A 42 -5.96 27.50 14.49
CA LYS A 42 -7.34 27.44 14.99
C LYS A 42 -7.67 28.68 15.84
N SER A 43 -6.84 29.01 16.82
CA SER A 43 -7.06 30.20 17.66
C SER A 43 -7.03 31.49 16.85
N PHE A 44 -6.07 31.65 15.94
CA PHE A 44 -5.92 32.87 15.14
C PHE A 44 -7.11 33.08 14.19
N ARG A 45 -7.67 32.00 13.63
CA ARG A 45 -8.90 32.07 12.83
C ARG A 45 -10.11 32.60 13.61
N LEU A 46 -10.18 32.33 14.92
CA LEU A 46 -11.28 32.78 15.76
C LEU A 46 -11.22 34.29 16.08
N THR A 47 -10.11 34.97 15.78
CA THR A 47 -9.93 36.40 16.09
C THR A 47 -10.75 37.32 15.17
N SER A 48 -10.99 36.94 13.91
CA SER A 48 -11.79 37.73 12.97
C SER A 48 -12.30 36.90 11.80
N ARG A 49 -13.36 37.35 11.14
CA ARG A 49 -13.89 36.71 9.91
C ARG A 49 -12.85 36.67 8.78
N ARG A 50 -12.00 37.69 8.67
CA ARG A 50 -10.94 37.75 7.65
C ARG A 50 -9.88 36.68 7.90
N CYS A 51 -9.41 36.55 9.14
CA CYS A 51 -8.51 35.47 9.55
C CYS A 51 -9.17 34.09 9.36
N ALA A 52 -10.46 33.96 9.65
CA ALA A 52 -11.19 32.70 9.48
C ALA A 52 -11.19 32.21 8.03
N LEU A 53 -11.35 33.13 7.06
CA LEU A 53 -11.32 32.86 5.62
C LEU A 53 -9.90 32.58 5.11
N LEU A 54 -8.95 33.50 5.34
CA LEU A 54 -7.56 33.36 4.89
C LEU A 54 -6.83 32.18 5.54
N GLY A 55 -7.28 31.78 6.74
CA GLY A 55 -6.74 30.64 7.46
C GLY A 55 -7.29 29.27 7.05
N GLN A 56 -8.34 29.21 6.20
CA GLN A 56 -8.94 27.93 5.80
C GLN A 56 -7.94 26.92 5.20
N PRO A 57 -7.03 27.31 4.29
CA PRO A 57 -6.07 26.37 3.68
C PRO A 57 -5.10 25.72 4.68
N TYR A 58 -4.96 26.28 5.89
CA TYR A 58 -3.91 25.91 6.84
C TYR A 58 -4.39 24.96 7.96
N ILE A 59 -5.63 24.47 7.90
CA ILE A 59 -6.21 23.61 8.94
C ILE A 59 -6.24 22.15 8.55
N LEU A 60 -6.55 21.88 7.29
CA LEU A 60 -6.67 20.52 6.79
C LEU A 60 -5.51 20.21 5.86
N SER A 61 -4.83 19.12 6.17
CA SER A 61 -3.90 18.50 5.25
C SER A 61 -4.67 17.93 4.05
N PRO A 62 -4.14 18.03 2.81
CA PRO A 62 -4.70 17.35 1.64
C PRO A 62 -4.76 15.82 1.78
N ARG A 63 -4.02 15.27 2.76
CA ARG A 63 -4.05 13.86 3.14
C ARG A 63 -4.74 13.71 4.49
N MET A 64 -5.79 12.90 4.53
CA MET A 64 -6.50 12.54 5.76
C MET A 64 -6.23 11.08 6.12
N LYS A 65 -5.92 10.84 7.39
CA LYS A 65 -5.67 9.50 7.93
C LYS A 65 -6.87 9.11 8.79
N LEU A 66 -7.43 7.93 8.54
CA LEU A 66 -8.55 7.38 9.28
C LEU A 66 -8.05 6.20 10.10
N PHE A 67 -8.26 6.24 11.41
CA PHE A 67 -7.84 5.20 12.33
C PHE A 67 -9.04 4.53 13.04
N PRO A 68 -8.92 3.26 13.44
CA PRO A 68 -10.02 2.54 14.09
C PRO A 68 -10.28 2.99 15.53
N HIS A 69 -9.29 3.61 16.18
CA HIS A 69 -9.39 4.09 17.57
C HIS A 69 -9.81 5.57 17.66
N ARG A 70 -10.35 6.14 16.58
CA ARG A 70 -10.72 7.56 16.49
C ARG A 70 -12.06 7.73 15.79
N ASP A 71 -12.76 8.78 16.18
CA ASP A 71 -13.93 9.28 15.46
C ASP A 71 -13.51 10.04 14.17
N ASP A 72 -12.86 9.34 13.24
CA ASP A 72 -12.39 9.94 12.00
C ASP A 72 -13.42 9.82 10.86
N PHE A 73 -14.38 8.89 10.96
CA PHE A 73 -15.45 8.71 9.97
C PHE A 73 -16.57 9.73 10.11
N THR A 74 -16.93 10.16 11.33
CA THR A 74 -17.82 11.32 11.52
C THR A 74 -17.16 12.58 10.97
N LYS A 75 -15.88 12.80 11.26
CA LYS A 75 -15.12 13.94 10.68
C LYS A 75 -15.07 13.87 9.16
N LEU A 76 -14.92 12.69 8.57
CA LEU A 76 -14.95 12.50 7.12
C LEU A 76 -16.29 12.98 6.54
N MET A 77 -17.40 12.58 7.18
CA MET A 77 -18.74 13.03 6.81
C MET A 77 -18.86 14.56 6.90
N GLU A 78 -18.49 15.17 8.03
CA GLU A 78 -18.56 16.62 8.23
C GLU A 78 -17.72 17.39 7.20
N ILE A 79 -16.51 16.92 6.90
CA ILE A 79 -15.63 17.51 5.89
C ILE A 79 -16.25 17.40 4.50
N SER A 80 -16.84 16.25 4.17
CA SER A 80 -17.45 16.01 2.86
C SER A 80 -18.64 16.93 2.60
N GLN A 81 -19.36 17.35 3.63
CA GLN A 81 -20.51 18.24 3.53
C GLN A 81 -20.12 19.74 3.53
N HIS A 82 -18.88 20.05 3.90
CA HIS A 82 -18.43 21.43 3.99
C HIS A 82 -18.12 22.03 2.59
N PRO A 83 -18.62 23.24 2.25
CA PRO A 83 -18.47 23.82 0.90
C PRO A 83 -17.02 23.99 0.43
N TYR A 84 -16.11 24.36 1.34
CA TYR A 84 -14.68 24.50 1.05
C TYR A 84 -13.90 23.19 1.25
N PHE A 85 -13.94 22.61 2.47
CA PHE A 85 -13.09 21.46 2.84
C PHE A 85 -13.34 20.17 2.06
N SER A 86 -14.54 19.95 1.52
CA SER A 86 -14.83 18.80 0.64
C SER A 86 -13.89 18.73 -0.58
N SER A 87 -13.39 19.87 -1.05
CA SER A 87 -12.45 19.96 -2.18
C SER A 87 -10.97 19.91 -1.78
N GLN A 88 -10.65 19.92 -0.48
CA GLN A 88 -9.27 20.03 -0.02
C GLN A 88 -8.60 18.67 0.14
N ILE A 89 -9.39 17.61 0.35
CA ILE A 89 -8.86 16.26 0.53
C ILE A 89 -8.61 15.62 -0.83
N HIS A 90 -7.36 15.23 -1.05
CA HIS A 90 -6.88 14.59 -2.27
C HIS A 90 -6.55 13.10 -2.04
N ARG A 91 -6.22 12.73 -0.80
CA ARG A 91 -5.85 11.35 -0.45
C ARG A 91 -6.41 10.93 0.90
N LEU A 92 -6.96 9.72 0.95
CA LEU A 92 -7.35 9.05 2.19
C LEU A 92 -6.41 7.87 2.47
N GLU A 93 -5.90 7.81 3.69
CA GLU A 93 -5.17 6.66 4.22
C GLU A 93 -6.04 5.99 5.29
N ILE A 94 -6.55 4.80 5.01
CA ILE A 94 -7.46 4.07 5.89
C ILE A 94 -6.68 2.95 6.57
N TYR A 95 -6.40 3.13 7.85
CA TYR A 95 -5.64 2.18 8.64
C TYR A 95 -6.58 1.12 9.21
N MET A 96 -6.41 -0.13 8.76
CA MET A 96 -7.25 -1.28 9.13
C MET A 96 -6.46 -2.39 9.81
N ALA A 97 -5.18 -2.14 10.13
CA ALA A 97 -4.33 -3.15 10.73
C ALA A 97 -4.88 -3.57 12.10
N LYS A 98 -4.99 -4.88 12.34
CA LYS A 98 -5.41 -5.44 13.63
C LYS A 98 -4.27 -6.14 14.32
N THR A 99 -4.29 -6.08 15.64
CA THR A 99 -3.32 -6.74 16.50
C THR A 99 -3.81 -8.14 16.85
N ASP A 100 -2.95 -9.15 16.72
CA ASP A 100 -3.18 -10.44 17.36
C ASP A 100 -2.83 -10.30 18.84
N ASP A 101 -3.85 -10.20 19.69
CA ASP A 101 -3.67 -9.86 21.11
C ASP A 101 -2.74 -10.81 21.85
N TYR A 102 -2.79 -12.10 21.51
CA TYR A 102 -1.96 -13.10 22.17
C TYR A 102 -0.50 -12.95 21.78
N HIS A 103 -0.21 -12.98 20.48
CA HIS A 103 1.15 -12.90 19.96
C HIS A 103 1.78 -11.53 20.22
N PHE A 104 1.01 -10.45 20.08
CA PHE A 104 1.51 -9.10 20.34
C PHE A 104 1.91 -8.92 21.80
N ARG A 105 1.05 -9.30 22.76
CA ARG A 105 1.41 -9.22 24.19
C ARG A 105 2.63 -10.06 24.53
N ASN A 106 2.74 -11.25 23.96
CA ASN A 106 3.92 -12.10 24.13
C ASN A 106 5.19 -11.43 23.56
N ASN A 107 5.10 -10.81 22.38
CA ASN A 107 6.22 -10.08 21.78
C ASN A 107 6.61 -8.85 22.59
N VAL A 108 5.64 -8.15 23.19
CA VAL A 108 5.89 -7.08 24.15
C VAL A 108 6.64 -7.62 25.38
N CYS A 109 6.25 -8.77 25.94
CA CYS A 109 6.97 -9.42 27.04
C CYS A 109 8.39 -9.85 26.65
N ILE A 110 8.60 -10.38 25.44
CA ILE A 110 9.93 -10.75 24.93
C ILE A 110 10.84 -9.50 24.87
N GLN A 111 10.31 -8.37 24.39
CA GLN A 111 11.04 -7.09 24.40
C GLN A 111 11.41 -6.64 25.82
N GLN A 112 10.55 -6.93 26.81
CA GLN A 112 10.86 -6.65 28.21
C GLN A 112 12.04 -7.50 28.71
N CYS A 113 12.02 -8.81 28.44
CA CYS A 113 13.09 -9.74 28.85
C CYS A 113 14.44 -9.40 28.22
N ALA A 114 14.44 -8.90 26.97
CA ALA A 114 15.66 -8.50 26.26
C ALA A 114 16.26 -7.18 26.77
N ARG A 115 15.48 -6.32 27.45
CA ARG A 115 15.91 -5.01 27.95
C ARG A 115 16.22 -5.08 29.45
N GLU A 116 17.49 -5.19 29.80
CA GLU A 116 17.96 -5.20 31.20
C GLU A 116 17.78 -3.82 31.87
N GLY A 117 17.09 -3.75 33.01
CA GLY A 117 17.05 -2.56 33.88
C GLY A 117 15.69 -2.22 34.49
N LYS A 118 15.68 -1.59 35.68
CA LYS A 118 14.45 -1.20 36.41
C LYS A 118 13.55 -0.22 35.62
N SER A 119 14.14 0.65 34.81
CA SER A 119 13.38 1.58 33.94
C SER A 119 12.64 0.87 32.80
N SER A 120 13.07 -0.33 32.40
CA SER A 120 12.44 -1.13 31.35
C SER A 120 11.01 -1.54 31.72
N ALA A 121 10.80 -1.96 32.97
CA ALA A 121 9.48 -2.38 33.45
C ALA A 121 8.46 -1.23 33.47
N GLU A 122 8.87 -0.03 33.91
CA GLU A 122 8.00 1.15 33.94
C GLU A 122 7.62 1.63 32.54
N ILE A 123 8.58 1.65 31.61
CA ILE A 123 8.32 1.99 30.20
C ILE A 123 7.32 1.00 29.62
N MET A 124 7.54 -0.30 29.86
CA MET A 124 6.67 -1.37 29.38
C MET A 124 5.25 -1.26 29.91
N GLN A 125 5.09 -1.00 31.21
CA GLN A 125 3.79 -0.80 31.84
C GLN A 125 3.05 0.41 31.23
N LYS A 126 3.76 1.52 30.99
CA LYS A 126 3.19 2.70 30.32
C LYS A 126 2.76 2.38 28.89
N SER A 127 3.58 1.66 28.12
CA SER A 127 3.23 1.25 26.75
C SER A 127 2.04 0.28 26.73
N MET A 128 1.96 -0.67 27.67
CA MET A 128 0.83 -1.59 27.78
C MET A 128 -0.47 -0.86 28.18
N ALA A 129 -0.39 0.14 29.06
CA ALA A 129 -1.54 0.97 29.39
C ALA A 129 -2.03 1.78 28.18
N LYS A 130 -1.12 2.29 27.34
CA LYS A 130 -1.48 2.93 26.06
C LYS A 130 -2.17 1.93 25.13
N TYR A 131 -1.62 0.72 25.00
CA TYR A 131 -2.21 -0.35 24.18
C TYR A 131 -3.63 -0.69 24.60
N GLN A 132 -3.87 -0.89 25.91
CA GLN A 132 -5.20 -1.17 26.46
C GLN A 132 -6.17 -0.01 26.20
N LYS A 133 -5.72 1.23 26.37
CA LYS A 133 -6.53 2.40 26.04
C LYS A 133 -6.89 2.44 24.55
N HIS A 134 -5.94 2.13 23.66
CA HIS A 134 -6.21 2.05 22.22
C HIS A 134 -7.25 0.98 21.90
N LYS A 135 -7.13 -0.21 22.50
CA LYS A 135 -8.12 -1.29 22.33
C LYS A 135 -9.53 -0.88 22.75
N GLY A 136 -9.67 -0.25 23.91
CA GLY A 136 -10.97 0.26 24.35
C GLY A 136 -11.56 1.32 23.40
N LEU A 137 -10.73 2.11 22.72
CA LEU A 137 -11.18 3.06 21.71
C LEU A 137 -11.54 2.39 20.38
N GLU A 138 -10.80 1.35 19.96
CA GLU A 138 -11.16 0.54 18.77
C GLU A 138 -12.53 -0.12 18.95
N GLU A 139 -12.82 -0.65 20.13
CA GLU A 139 -14.12 -1.20 20.47
C GLU A 139 -15.22 -0.13 20.48
N ALA A 140 -14.92 1.06 21.02
CA ALA A 140 -15.90 2.16 21.11
C ALA A 140 -16.30 2.74 19.74
N PHE A 141 -15.42 2.69 18.74
CA PHE A 141 -15.67 3.22 17.40
C PHE A 141 -15.88 2.12 16.34
N ALA A 142 -16.05 0.86 16.76
CA ALA A 142 -16.14 -0.28 15.85
C ALA A 142 -17.30 -0.17 14.84
N ASP A 143 -18.46 0.34 15.28
CA ASP A 143 -19.68 0.43 14.45
C ASP A 143 -19.60 1.54 13.39
N ASP A 144 -18.84 2.61 13.67
CA ASP A 144 -18.67 3.75 12.76
C ASP A 144 -17.50 3.54 11.79
N PHE A 145 -16.55 2.67 12.15
CA PHE A 145 -15.35 2.43 11.36
C PHE A 145 -15.69 1.80 10.01
N CYS A 146 -15.30 2.45 8.91
CA CYS A 146 -15.60 2.02 7.55
C CYS A 146 -17.08 1.73 7.28
N ASN A 147 -17.96 2.46 7.98
CA ASN A 147 -19.40 2.34 7.78
C ASN A 147 -19.76 2.62 6.30
N PRO A 148 -20.47 1.69 5.61
CA PRO A 148 -20.80 1.84 4.20
C PRO A 148 -21.63 3.09 3.88
N GLU A 149 -22.57 3.47 4.74
CA GLU A 149 -23.41 4.65 4.54
C GLU A 149 -22.56 5.92 4.58
N ILE A 150 -21.62 5.99 5.52
CA ILE A 150 -20.69 7.12 5.64
C ILE A 150 -19.83 7.23 4.38
N LEU A 151 -19.23 6.12 3.95
CA LEU A 151 -18.34 6.09 2.79
C LEU A 151 -19.08 6.44 1.49
N GLU A 152 -20.22 5.80 1.23
CA GLU A 152 -21.00 6.00 0.01
C GLU A 152 -21.56 7.42 -0.11
N GLN A 153 -21.78 8.12 1.01
CA GLN A 153 -22.17 9.53 1.00
C GLN A 153 -20.96 10.48 0.94
N ALA A 154 -19.90 10.22 1.70
CA ALA A 154 -18.78 11.15 1.83
C ALA A 154 -17.88 11.19 0.58
N LEU A 155 -17.53 10.02 0.02
CA LEU A 155 -16.56 9.95 -1.08
C LEU A 155 -17.01 10.68 -2.35
N PRO A 156 -18.27 10.53 -2.82
CA PRO A 156 -18.73 11.26 -4.00
C PRO A 156 -18.76 12.78 -3.80
N ASN A 157 -18.91 13.26 -2.56
CA ASN A 157 -18.90 14.69 -2.24
C ASN A 157 -17.49 15.28 -2.21
N MET A 158 -16.45 14.47 -2.05
CA MET A 158 -15.06 14.91 -2.07
C MET A 158 -14.53 15.03 -3.50
N ARG A 159 -14.79 16.18 -4.13
CA ARG A 159 -14.58 16.40 -5.58
C ARG A 159 -13.15 16.19 -6.07
N ASN A 160 -12.16 16.46 -5.20
CA ASN A 160 -10.74 16.37 -5.54
C ASN A 160 -10.08 15.11 -4.94
N LEU A 161 -10.86 14.17 -4.40
CA LEU A 161 -10.31 12.91 -3.91
C LEU A 161 -9.80 12.08 -5.09
N GLU A 162 -8.48 11.87 -5.14
CA GLU A 162 -7.81 11.14 -6.21
C GLU A 162 -7.29 9.78 -5.74
N ALA A 163 -7.01 9.61 -4.45
CA ALA A 163 -6.30 8.44 -3.95
C ALA A 163 -6.88 7.88 -2.64
N ILE A 164 -6.97 6.56 -2.57
CA ILE A 164 -7.29 5.81 -1.35
C ILE A 164 -6.23 4.73 -1.15
N ASP A 165 -5.62 4.73 0.03
CA ASP A 165 -4.74 3.67 0.48
C ASP A 165 -5.34 2.96 1.69
N THR A 166 -5.49 1.65 1.57
CA THR A 166 -5.84 0.80 2.69
C THR A 166 -4.56 0.22 3.29
N LYS A 167 -4.32 0.50 4.59
CA LYS A 167 -3.13 0.12 5.34
C LYS A 167 -3.48 -0.90 6.41
N MET A 168 -3.19 -2.16 6.14
CA MET A 168 -3.39 -3.31 7.02
C MET A 168 -2.09 -3.82 7.62
N GLU A 169 -0.93 -3.34 7.16
CA GLU A 169 0.37 -3.73 7.71
C GLU A 169 1.03 -2.69 8.62
N ASP A 170 0.67 -1.43 8.47
CA ASP A 170 1.29 -0.32 9.18
C ASP A 170 0.94 -0.34 10.68
N CYS A 171 1.93 -0.02 11.52
CA CYS A 171 1.74 0.07 12.95
C CYS A 171 0.84 1.27 13.29
N LEU A 172 -0.24 1.02 14.05
CA LEU A 172 -1.16 2.06 14.51
C LEU A 172 -0.63 2.86 15.70
N TYR A 173 0.46 2.40 16.31
CA TYR A 173 0.94 2.91 17.59
C TYR A 173 2.14 3.84 17.40
N ASN A 174 2.00 5.07 17.90
CA ASN A 174 3.12 6.01 18.03
C ASN A 174 3.86 5.78 19.37
N ASP A 175 4.38 4.57 19.55
CA ASP A 175 5.14 4.15 20.73
C ASP A 175 6.21 3.14 20.34
N HIS A 176 7.47 3.39 20.69
CA HIS A 176 8.59 2.56 20.24
C HIS A 176 8.50 1.11 20.70
N VAL A 177 8.00 0.86 21.91
CA VAL A 177 7.87 -0.51 22.44
C VAL A 177 6.78 -1.28 21.70
N LEU A 178 5.63 -0.62 21.49
CA LEU A 178 4.52 -1.22 20.74
C LEU A 178 4.91 -1.45 19.27
N TRP A 179 5.70 -0.55 18.70
CA TRP A 179 6.20 -0.68 17.34
C TRP A 179 7.23 -1.80 17.19
N ASP A 180 8.14 -1.95 18.15
CA ASP A 180 9.08 -3.07 18.19
C ASP A 180 8.32 -4.39 18.26
N ALA A 181 7.32 -4.49 19.15
CA ALA A 181 6.46 -5.66 19.23
C ALA A 181 5.66 -5.90 17.94
N TRP A 182 5.10 -4.84 17.34
CA TRP A 182 4.36 -4.92 16.08
C TRP A 182 5.17 -5.52 14.93
N LYS A 183 6.46 -5.20 14.88
CA LYS A 183 7.39 -5.71 13.86
C LYS A 183 7.78 -7.17 14.04
N MET A 184 7.60 -7.72 15.23
CA MET A 184 7.88 -9.13 15.47
C MET A 184 6.82 -10.01 14.78
N GLY A 185 7.24 -11.19 14.34
CA GLY A 185 6.35 -12.12 13.65
C GLY A 185 5.09 -12.44 14.46
N LEU A 186 3.97 -12.67 13.75
CA LEU A 186 2.65 -13.03 14.28
C LEU A 186 1.94 -11.95 15.14
N SER A 187 2.54 -10.78 15.38
CA SER A 187 1.89 -9.68 16.11
C SER A 187 0.65 -9.08 15.41
N LYS A 188 0.58 -9.22 14.09
CA LYS A 188 -0.52 -8.71 13.28
C LYS A 188 -1.58 -9.80 13.15
N ALA A 189 -2.80 -9.48 13.54
CA ALA A 189 -3.95 -10.32 13.27
C ALA A 189 -4.18 -10.36 11.76
N GLU A 190 -4.71 -11.48 11.31
CA GLU A 190 -5.08 -11.59 9.92
C GLU A 190 -6.41 -10.89 9.67
N PRO A 191 -6.52 -10.18 8.54
CA PRO A 191 -7.78 -9.58 8.18
C PRO A 191 -8.78 -10.68 7.80
N GLY A 192 -10.00 -10.56 8.31
CA GLY A 192 -11.10 -11.50 8.15
C GLY A 192 -12.31 -10.87 7.45
N ASP A 193 -13.50 -11.40 7.72
CA ASP A 193 -14.73 -11.01 7.03
C ASP A 193 -15.07 -9.52 7.19
N ALA A 194 -14.85 -8.95 8.38
CA ALA A 194 -15.07 -7.52 8.62
C ALA A 194 -14.18 -6.63 7.73
N GLU A 195 -12.91 -7.00 7.54
CA GLU A 195 -12.01 -6.26 6.64
C GLU A 195 -12.39 -6.42 5.17
N ILE A 196 -12.94 -7.58 4.79
CA ILE A 196 -13.54 -7.77 3.47
C ILE A 196 -14.71 -6.80 3.28
N ASP A 197 -15.64 -6.74 4.24
CA ASP A 197 -16.81 -5.86 4.18
C ASP A 197 -16.40 -4.38 4.10
N HIS A 198 -15.44 -3.96 4.92
CA HIS A 198 -14.89 -2.59 4.89
C HIS A 198 -14.28 -2.25 3.52
N PHE A 199 -13.48 -3.16 2.94
CA PHE A 199 -12.88 -2.92 1.62
C PHE A 199 -13.94 -2.89 0.51
N MET A 200 -14.97 -3.74 0.60
CA MET A 200 -16.08 -3.73 -0.35
C MET A 200 -16.90 -2.44 -0.25
N ALA A 201 -17.07 -1.87 0.95
CA ALA A 201 -17.67 -0.56 1.13
C ALA A 201 -16.84 0.56 0.46
N ILE A 202 -15.50 0.50 0.58
CA ILE A 202 -14.60 1.41 -0.13
C ILE A 202 -14.77 1.29 -1.63
N LEU A 203 -14.81 0.08 -2.19
CA LEU A 203 -14.97 -0.12 -3.63
C LEU A 203 -16.31 0.43 -4.15
N ARG A 204 -17.41 0.26 -3.40
CA ARG A 204 -18.72 0.82 -3.76
C ARG A 204 -18.72 2.34 -3.70
N ALA A 205 -18.10 2.93 -2.69
CA ALA A 205 -17.96 4.37 -2.61
C ALA A 205 -17.06 4.91 -3.73
N ALA A 206 -16.01 4.17 -4.09
CA ALA A 206 -15.08 4.50 -5.16
C ALA A 206 -15.72 4.42 -6.56
N SER A 207 -16.67 3.51 -6.80
CA SER A 207 -17.39 3.42 -8.08
C SER A 207 -18.17 4.69 -8.43
N ARG A 208 -18.54 5.47 -7.42
CA ARG A 208 -19.27 6.74 -7.56
C ARG A 208 -18.37 7.97 -7.48
N SER A 209 -17.06 7.80 -7.33
CA SER A 209 -16.10 8.91 -7.23
C SER A 209 -15.21 9.04 -8.48
N ASN A 210 -14.27 9.98 -8.46
CA ASN A 210 -13.28 10.19 -9.52
C ASN A 210 -11.91 9.67 -9.10
N LEU A 211 -11.88 8.53 -8.40
CA LEU A 211 -10.66 7.93 -7.90
C LEU A 211 -9.71 7.54 -9.03
N ARG A 212 -8.43 7.86 -8.87
CA ARG A 212 -7.35 7.51 -9.80
C ARG A 212 -6.39 6.47 -9.22
N ILE A 213 -6.24 6.46 -7.91
CA ILE A 213 -5.29 5.59 -7.21
C ILE A 213 -6.04 4.79 -6.15
N LEU A 214 -5.95 3.47 -6.25
CA LEU A 214 -6.45 2.56 -5.23
C LEU A 214 -5.33 1.59 -4.83
N THR A 215 -4.95 1.59 -3.56
CA THR A 215 -3.92 0.66 -3.06
C THR A 215 -4.36 -0.07 -1.81
N ASN A 216 -3.87 -1.30 -1.65
CA ASN A 216 -3.88 -2.00 -0.38
C ASN A 216 -2.56 -2.77 -0.19
N ASP A 217 -2.20 -3.06 1.06
CA ASP A 217 -0.98 -3.80 1.44
C ASP A 217 -1.23 -5.23 1.95
N LEU A 218 -2.44 -5.58 2.43
CA LEU A 218 -2.77 -6.96 2.87
C LEU A 218 -4.29 -7.30 2.84
N LEU A 219 -4.90 -7.44 1.68
CA LEU A 219 -6.33 -7.75 1.55
C LEU A 219 -6.62 -9.25 1.80
N PRO A 220 -7.67 -9.63 2.56
CA PRO A 220 -8.06 -11.03 2.66
C PRO A 220 -8.39 -11.62 1.30
N PHE A 221 -7.82 -12.79 0.98
CA PHE A 221 -8.07 -13.46 -0.31
C PHE A 221 -9.54 -13.84 -0.54
N GLY A 222 -10.29 -14.12 0.55
CA GLY A 222 -11.71 -14.49 0.50
C GLY A 222 -12.63 -13.43 -0.12
N ILE A 223 -12.16 -12.19 -0.34
CA ILE A 223 -12.95 -11.14 -1.00
C ILE A 223 -13.55 -11.58 -2.33
N TRP A 224 -12.85 -12.44 -3.07
CA TRP A 224 -13.30 -12.86 -4.39
C TRP A 224 -14.41 -13.91 -4.34
N ASP A 225 -14.57 -14.60 -3.23
CA ASP A 225 -15.54 -15.69 -3.06
C ASP A 225 -16.85 -15.25 -2.42
N MET A 226 -16.89 -14.04 -1.87
CA MET A 226 -18.11 -13.46 -1.33
C MET A 226 -19.07 -13.06 -2.47
N ASP A 227 -20.19 -13.77 -2.56
CA ASP A 227 -21.29 -13.45 -3.50
C ASP A 227 -22.07 -12.19 -3.09
N CYS A 228 -21.89 -11.71 -1.86
CA CYS A 228 -22.82 -10.78 -1.23
C CYS A 228 -22.75 -9.32 -1.70
N TYR A 229 -21.85 -8.91 -2.59
CA TYR A 229 -21.78 -7.50 -3.03
C TYR A 229 -21.23 -7.30 -4.45
N ARG A 230 -22.07 -7.50 -5.48
CA ARG A 230 -21.69 -7.22 -6.88
C ARG A 230 -22.78 -6.53 -7.69
N PRO A 231 -22.96 -5.23 -7.50
CA PRO A 231 -23.09 -4.36 -8.66
C PRO A 231 -21.89 -3.39 -8.78
N ASP A 232 -21.41 -3.21 -10.01
CA ASP A 232 -20.52 -2.12 -10.46
C ASP A 232 -19.08 -2.06 -9.90
N LEU A 233 -18.52 -3.19 -9.45
CA LEU A 233 -17.07 -3.27 -9.15
C LEU A 233 -16.22 -2.78 -10.31
N GLU A 234 -16.57 -3.15 -11.54
CA GLU A 234 -15.93 -2.69 -12.78
C GLU A 234 -15.85 -1.16 -12.88
N ALA A 235 -16.88 -0.44 -12.41
CA ALA A 235 -16.92 1.01 -12.44
C ALA A 235 -15.89 1.63 -11.49
N ALA A 236 -15.61 1.00 -10.34
CA ALA A 236 -14.57 1.43 -9.40
C ALA A 236 -13.15 1.38 -10.01
N PHE A 237 -12.95 0.56 -11.04
CA PHE A 237 -11.65 0.35 -11.68
C PHE A 237 -11.50 1.22 -12.94
N SER A 238 -12.61 1.65 -13.54
CA SER A 238 -12.65 2.32 -14.85
C SER A 238 -11.82 3.60 -14.97
N LYS A 239 -11.71 4.36 -13.86
CA LYS A 239 -10.99 5.65 -13.80
C LYS A 239 -9.59 5.53 -13.21
N LEU A 240 -9.20 4.35 -12.74
CA LEU A 240 -7.91 4.16 -12.08
C LEU A 240 -6.76 4.28 -13.08
N THR A 241 -5.73 5.01 -12.67
CA THR A 241 -4.41 5.03 -13.30
C THR A 241 -3.43 4.14 -12.55
N THR A 242 -3.63 3.96 -11.25
CA THR A 242 -2.77 3.12 -10.40
C THR A 242 -3.63 2.19 -9.54
N LEU A 243 -3.34 0.89 -9.64
CA LEU A 243 -3.98 -0.13 -8.85
C LEU A 243 -2.91 -1.03 -8.21
N LYS A 244 -2.93 -1.10 -6.87
CA LYS A 244 -2.09 -2.04 -6.12
C LYS A 244 -2.98 -2.92 -5.24
N LEU A 245 -2.98 -4.22 -5.54
CA LEU A 245 -3.70 -5.24 -4.79
C LEU A 245 -2.72 -6.27 -4.24
N VAL A 246 -2.43 -6.20 -2.95
CA VAL A 246 -1.59 -7.19 -2.25
C VAL A 246 -2.46 -8.03 -1.33
N MET A 247 -2.53 -9.34 -1.53
CA MET A 247 -3.47 -10.22 -0.82
C MET A 247 -2.77 -11.11 0.22
N GLY A 248 -3.44 -11.35 1.35
CA GLY A 248 -3.02 -12.31 2.39
C GLY A 248 -3.50 -13.73 2.10
N CYS A 249 -2.72 -14.73 2.49
CA CYS A 249 -2.84 -16.09 1.93
C CYS A 249 -3.13 -17.24 2.90
N LYS A 250 -3.35 -17.00 4.20
CA LYS A 250 -3.48 -18.10 5.17
C LYS A 250 -4.67 -19.04 4.92
N ASN A 251 -5.72 -18.61 4.22
CA ASN A 251 -6.89 -19.44 3.91
C ASN A 251 -6.81 -20.15 2.54
N LEU A 252 -5.71 -20.07 1.80
CA LEU A 252 -5.59 -20.69 0.47
C LEU A 252 -5.84 -22.21 0.45
N ARG A 253 -5.62 -22.91 1.58
CA ARG A 253 -5.89 -24.35 1.70
C ARG A 253 -7.38 -24.68 1.56
N ASP A 254 -8.26 -23.72 1.85
CA ASP A 254 -9.71 -23.89 1.78
C ASP A 254 -10.28 -23.43 0.42
N HIS A 255 -9.50 -22.67 -0.36
CA HIS A 255 -9.90 -22.12 -1.67
C HIS A 255 -9.37 -22.92 -2.87
N HIS A 256 -8.96 -24.19 -2.68
CA HIS A 256 -8.64 -25.07 -3.79
C HIS A 256 -9.85 -25.19 -4.73
N ALA A 257 -9.74 -24.53 -5.88
CA ALA A 257 -10.78 -24.35 -6.87
C ALA A 257 -11.47 -25.67 -7.25
N VAL A 258 -12.65 -25.92 -6.67
CA VAL A 258 -13.55 -27.00 -7.10
C VAL A 258 -14.17 -26.66 -8.46
N ASN A 259 -14.13 -25.39 -8.90
CA ASN A 259 -14.64 -24.97 -10.22
C ASN A 259 -13.76 -23.88 -10.89
N ARG A 260 -13.05 -24.24 -11.98
CA ARG A 260 -12.16 -23.32 -12.74
C ARG A 260 -12.86 -22.08 -13.31
N ARG A 261 -14.18 -22.12 -13.53
CA ARG A 261 -14.93 -21.02 -14.16
C ARG A 261 -15.20 -19.85 -13.22
N GLU A 262 -15.24 -20.07 -11.91
CA GLU A 262 -15.57 -19.06 -10.89
C GLU A 262 -14.36 -18.67 -10.02
N CYS A 263 -13.15 -18.98 -10.47
CA CYS A 263 -11.94 -18.63 -9.72
C CYS A 263 -11.76 -17.11 -9.57
N TRP A 264 -11.14 -16.70 -8.47
CA TRP A 264 -10.79 -15.32 -8.15
C TRP A 264 -10.11 -14.57 -9.32
N ALA A 265 -9.24 -15.26 -10.06
CA ALA A 265 -8.50 -14.66 -11.17
C ALA A 265 -9.41 -14.24 -12.33
N ASN A 266 -10.45 -15.02 -12.64
CA ASN A 266 -11.45 -14.62 -13.65
C ASN A 266 -12.26 -13.40 -13.18
N LYS A 267 -12.58 -13.35 -11.88
CA LYS A 267 -13.34 -12.27 -11.26
C LYS A 267 -12.52 -10.96 -11.29
N LEU A 268 -11.24 -11.04 -10.93
CA LEU A 268 -10.31 -9.92 -11.00
C LEU A 268 -10.02 -9.52 -12.47
N ASN A 269 -9.79 -10.47 -13.37
CA ASN A 269 -9.59 -10.21 -14.80
C ASN A 269 -10.76 -9.39 -15.37
N LYS A 270 -12.01 -9.79 -15.11
CA LYS A 270 -13.20 -9.03 -15.54
C LYS A 270 -13.20 -7.59 -15.02
N ALA A 271 -12.85 -7.38 -13.75
CA ALA A 271 -12.74 -6.04 -13.19
C ALA A 271 -11.63 -5.22 -13.88
N LEU A 272 -10.47 -5.83 -14.13
CA LEU A 272 -9.33 -5.21 -14.80
C LEU A 272 -9.60 -4.88 -16.28
N MET A 273 -10.45 -5.65 -16.97
CA MET A 273 -10.86 -5.33 -18.34
C MET A 273 -11.55 -3.97 -18.46
N SER A 274 -12.15 -3.48 -17.37
CA SER A 274 -12.75 -2.13 -17.33
C SER A 274 -11.73 -1.03 -17.04
N ALA A 275 -10.54 -1.37 -16.52
CA ALA A 275 -9.48 -0.44 -16.12
C ALA A 275 -8.65 0.06 -17.32
N THR A 276 -9.30 0.63 -18.32
CA THR A 276 -8.66 1.03 -19.60
C THR A 276 -7.62 2.14 -19.45
N ASN A 277 -7.73 2.96 -18.40
CA ASN A 277 -6.80 4.06 -18.10
C ASN A 277 -5.58 3.64 -17.27
N LEU A 278 -5.49 2.35 -16.90
CA LEU A 278 -4.50 1.88 -15.96
C LEU A 278 -3.08 1.99 -16.53
N GLN A 279 -2.23 2.69 -15.78
CA GLN A 279 -0.81 2.90 -16.09
C GLN A 279 0.10 2.04 -15.22
N GLU A 280 -0.34 1.75 -13.99
CA GLU A 280 0.41 0.95 -13.03
C GLU A 280 -0.47 -0.12 -12.42
N LEU A 281 -0.06 -1.38 -12.57
CA LEU A 281 -0.72 -2.54 -12.00
C LEU A 281 0.25 -3.30 -11.11
N HIS A 282 -0.08 -3.43 -9.83
CA HIS A 282 0.59 -4.30 -8.88
C HIS A 282 -0.41 -5.33 -8.35
N ILE A 283 -0.14 -6.60 -8.61
CA ILE A 283 -0.86 -7.72 -8.02
C ILE A 283 0.15 -8.57 -7.25
N GLY A 284 -0.03 -8.70 -5.94
CA GLY A 284 0.92 -9.36 -5.07
C GLY A 284 0.28 -10.23 -4.02
N PHE A 285 1.08 -11.13 -3.43
CA PHE A 285 0.64 -12.02 -2.37
C PHE A 285 1.61 -12.06 -1.20
N LYS A 286 1.08 -12.00 0.01
CA LYS A 286 1.82 -12.14 1.26
C LYS A 286 1.84 -13.61 1.66
N LEU A 287 2.79 -14.32 1.08
CA LEU A 287 3.05 -15.73 1.30
C LEU A 287 4.27 -15.94 2.21
N SER A 288 4.26 -17.02 2.99
CA SER A 288 5.41 -17.49 3.77
C SER A 288 6.60 -17.82 2.85
N PHE A 289 7.81 -17.85 3.42
CA PHE A 289 9.17 -17.74 2.84
C PHE A 289 9.57 -18.55 1.58
N SER A 290 8.67 -19.24 0.90
CA SER A 290 8.89 -19.86 -0.43
C SER A 290 7.61 -20.19 -1.18
N ALA A 291 6.44 -19.86 -0.62
CA ALA A 291 5.16 -20.23 -1.20
C ALA A 291 4.79 -19.29 -2.35
N VAL A 292 4.13 -19.86 -3.36
CA VAL A 292 3.60 -19.18 -4.54
C VAL A 292 2.15 -19.59 -4.69
N LEU A 293 1.33 -18.68 -5.19
CA LEU A 293 -0.01 -19.02 -5.61
C LEU A 293 -0.02 -19.39 -7.10
N ASP A 294 -0.56 -20.55 -7.45
CA ASP A 294 -0.91 -20.86 -8.84
C ASP A 294 -1.81 -19.75 -9.37
N CYS A 295 -1.34 -19.03 -10.39
CA CYS A 295 -2.17 -18.05 -11.08
C CYS A 295 -3.04 -18.83 -12.08
N PRO A 296 -4.38 -18.88 -11.90
CA PRO A 296 -5.28 -19.19 -13.01
C PRO A 296 -5.12 -18.10 -14.10
N PRO A 297 -5.79 -18.17 -15.26
CA PRO A 297 -5.57 -17.25 -16.39
C PRO A 297 -6.04 -15.80 -16.11
N LEU A 298 -5.34 -15.10 -15.20
CA LEU A 298 -5.58 -13.71 -14.82
C LEU A 298 -5.23 -12.74 -15.96
N LEU A 299 -4.21 -13.08 -16.75
CA LEU A 299 -3.70 -12.25 -17.84
C LEU A 299 -4.32 -12.59 -19.19
N GLU A 300 -5.09 -13.67 -19.29
CA GLU A 300 -5.68 -14.12 -20.56
C GLU A 300 -6.64 -13.06 -21.10
N GLY A 301 -6.44 -12.65 -22.35
CA GLY A 301 -7.26 -11.64 -23.03
C GLY A 301 -7.13 -10.21 -22.48
N LEU A 302 -6.39 -9.99 -21.39
CA LEU A 302 -6.30 -8.70 -20.75
C LEU A 302 -5.55 -7.68 -21.64
N ARG A 303 -6.14 -6.50 -21.80
CA ARG A 303 -5.61 -5.38 -22.58
C ARG A 303 -5.72 -4.10 -21.77
N LEU A 304 -4.57 -3.52 -21.45
CA LEU A 304 -4.42 -2.30 -20.68
C LEU A 304 -3.64 -1.29 -21.54
N PRO A 305 -4.31 -0.51 -22.40
CA PRO A 305 -3.68 0.28 -23.47
C PRO A 305 -2.66 1.32 -23.02
N HIS A 306 -2.67 1.68 -21.74
CA HIS A 306 -1.79 2.69 -21.16
C HIS A 306 -0.84 2.10 -20.10
N LEU A 307 -0.69 0.78 -20.03
CA LEU A 307 0.11 0.13 -18.99
C LEU A 307 1.60 0.40 -19.20
N HIS A 308 2.21 1.10 -18.24
CA HIS A 308 3.65 1.41 -18.20
C HIS A 308 4.39 0.59 -17.15
N THR A 309 3.72 0.24 -16.04
CA THR A 309 4.32 -0.50 -14.93
C THR A 309 3.50 -1.74 -14.60
N LEU A 310 4.16 -2.89 -14.55
CA LEU A 310 3.58 -4.15 -14.08
C LEU A 310 4.43 -4.73 -12.97
N ILE A 311 3.80 -5.06 -11.84
CA ILE A 311 4.40 -5.79 -10.73
C ILE A 311 3.53 -7.01 -10.44
N LEU A 312 4.09 -8.21 -10.63
CA LEU A 312 3.47 -9.47 -10.26
C LEU A 312 4.30 -10.15 -9.17
N ASP A 313 3.84 -10.07 -7.92
CA ASP A 313 4.57 -10.53 -6.74
C ASP A 313 4.00 -11.87 -6.21
N LYS A 314 4.89 -12.84 -6.00
CA LYS A 314 4.60 -14.22 -5.55
C LYS A 314 3.44 -14.94 -6.27
N LEU A 315 3.33 -14.71 -7.59
CA LEU A 315 2.41 -15.39 -8.50
C LEU A 315 3.15 -16.39 -9.40
N ALA A 316 2.65 -17.63 -9.49
CA ALA A 316 3.13 -18.61 -10.45
C ALA A 316 2.32 -18.48 -11.74
N TRP A 317 2.98 -18.13 -12.85
CA TRP A 317 2.35 -17.89 -14.14
C TRP A 317 2.79 -18.94 -15.17
N ARG A 318 1.95 -19.17 -16.17
CA ARG A 318 2.35 -19.99 -17.33
C ARG A 318 3.20 -19.13 -18.29
N PRO A 319 4.35 -19.62 -18.77
CA PRO A 319 5.21 -18.85 -19.66
C PRO A 319 4.50 -18.33 -20.91
N GLU A 320 3.62 -19.14 -21.49
CA GLU A 320 2.88 -18.77 -22.70
C GLU A 320 1.91 -17.61 -22.43
N ASP A 321 1.11 -17.69 -21.35
CA ASP A 321 0.13 -16.68 -20.99
C ASP A 321 0.80 -15.33 -20.69
N LEU A 322 1.92 -15.37 -19.95
CA LEU A 322 2.71 -14.17 -19.65
C LEU A 322 3.36 -13.61 -20.92
N GLY A 323 3.96 -14.45 -21.76
CA GLY A 323 4.59 -14.03 -23.01
C GLY A 323 3.60 -13.32 -23.95
N TYR A 324 2.41 -13.89 -24.15
CA TYR A 324 1.35 -13.26 -24.94
C TYR A 324 0.92 -11.91 -24.36
N PHE A 325 0.77 -11.83 -23.05
CA PHE A 325 0.43 -10.59 -22.38
C PHE A 325 1.52 -9.52 -22.57
N LEU A 326 2.78 -9.87 -22.35
CA LEU A 326 3.91 -8.94 -22.48
C LEU A 326 4.05 -8.41 -23.91
N ARG A 327 3.99 -9.29 -24.92
CA ARG A 327 4.04 -8.89 -26.33
C ARG A 327 2.90 -7.94 -26.70
N ALA A 328 1.71 -8.15 -26.16
CA ALA A 328 0.57 -7.26 -26.40
C ALA A 328 0.76 -5.85 -25.81
N HIS A 329 1.64 -5.70 -24.81
CA HIS A 329 1.94 -4.42 -24.15
C HIS A 329 3.36 -3.92 -24.45
N ALA A 330 4.03 -4.50 -25.46
CA ALA A 330 5.40 -4.16 -25.85
C ALA A 330 5.61 -2.66 -26.12
N ALA A 331 4.60 -2.00 -26.69
CA ALA A 331 4.65 -0.59 -27.04
C ALA A 331 4.57 0.34 -25.82
N THR A 332 3.94 -0.08 -24.73
CA THR A 332 3.63 0.80 -23.58
C THR A 332 4.40 0.44 -22.32
N LEU A 333 4.68 -0.85 -22.11
CA LEU A 333 5.32 -1.33 -20.88
C LEU A 333 6.77 -0.83 -20.79
N LYS A 334 7.11 -0.20 -19.67
CA LYS A 334 8.44 0.36 -19.37
C LYS A 334 9.09 -0.28 -18.15
N ARG A 335 8.30 -0.67 -17.15
CA ARG A 335 8.81 -1.20 -15.90
C ARG A 335 8.13 -2.52 -15.56
N LEU A 336 8.92 -3.56 -15.33
CA LEU A 336 8.42 -4.91 -15.15
C LEU A 336 9.09 -5.59 -13.95
N ARG A 337 8.31 -5.91 -12.92
CA ARG A 337 8.75 -6.79 -11.83
C ARG A 337 7.97 -8.09 -11.90
N LEU A 338 8.71 -9.19 -11.93
CA LEU A 338 8.14 -10.53 -11.93
C LEU A 338 8.81 -11.37 -10.85
N TRP A 339 8.00 -12.14 -10.14
CA TRP A 339 8.51 -13.19 -9.30
C TRP A 339 8.61 -14.49 -10.10
N ALA A 340 9.82 -14.95 -10.38
CA ALA A 340 10.10 -16.15 -11.14
C ALA A 340 10.42 -17.32 -10.19
N PHE A 341 9.51 -18.27 -10.05
CA PHE A 341 9.77 -19.51 -9.33
C PHE A 341 10.03 -20.67 -10.30
N VAL A 342 11.00 -21.52 -9.94
CA VAL A 342 11.52 -22.61 -10.78
C VAL A 342 10.95 -23.98 -10.37
N SER A 343 10.26 -24.10 -9.23
CA SER A 343 9.75 -25.40 -8.80
C SER A 343 8.64 -25.29 -7.77
N LYS A 344 7.49 -25.87 -8.09
CA LYS A 344 6.45 -26.22 -7.13
C LYS A 344 6.62 -27.67 -6.71
N LYS A 345 6.58 -27.94 -5.42
CA LYS A 345 6.45 -29.31 -4.90
C LYS A 345 5.00 -29.57 -4.51
N ASP A 346 4.46 -30.74 -4.87
CA ASP A 346 3.15 -31.17 -4.36
C ASP A 346 3.23 -31.45 -2.85
N LEU A 347 2.08 -31.73 -2.25
CA LEU A 347 1.97 -32.14 -0.84
C LEU A 347 2.74 -33.43 -0.50
N LYS A 348 3.24 -34.16 -1.52
CA LYS A 348 4.06 -35.36 -1.39
C LYS A 348 5.55 -35.08 -1.63
N GLY A 349 5.92 -33.82 -1.89
CA GLY A 349 7.29 -33.39 -2.15
C GLY A 349 7.77 -33.57 -3.61
N ASN A 350 6.92 -34.02 -4.52
CA ASN A 350 7.27 -34.19 -5.94
C ASN A 350 7.24 -32.85 -6.65
N THR A 351 8.24 -32.56 -7.47
CA THR A 351 8.21 -31.41 -8.36
C THR A 351 7.06 -31.56 -9.37
N VAL A 352 6.09 -30.66 -9.34
CA VAL A 352 4.86 -30.73 -10.15
C VAL A 352 4.95 -29.85 -11.38
N ASP A 353 5.76 -28.81 -11.31
CA ASP A 353 5.93 -27.84 -12.38
C ASP A 353 7.32 -27.99 -13.01
N TYR A 354 7.34 -28.00 -14.35
CA TYR A 354 8.56 -27.69 -15.09
C TYR A 354 8.95 -26.25 -14.71
N PRO A 355 10.24 -25.95 -14.51
CA PRO A 355 10.69 -24.56 -14.42
C PRO A 355 10.02 -23.76 -15.53
N ALA A 356 9.39 -22.63 -15.19
CA ALA A 356 9.12 -21.64 -16.22
C ALA A 356 10.44 -21.48 -16.99
N ASP A 357 10.41 -21.70 -18.31
CA ASP A 357 11.59 -21.55 -19.16
C ASP A 357 11.95 -20.06 -19.19
N LEU A 358 12.61 -19.63 -18.12
CA LEU A 358 12.91 -18.24 -17.86
C LEU A 358 13.90 -17.73 -18.89
N GLU A 359 14.81 -18.59 -19.37
CA GLU A 359 15.70 -18.27 -20.48
C GLU A 359 14.90 -17.85 -21.71
N LYS A 360 13.97 -18.70 -22.16
CA LYS A 360 13.09 -18.36 -23.29
C LYS A 360 12.25 -17.11 -23.05
N LEU A 361 11.73 -16.92 -21.84
CA LEU A 361 10.96 -15.71 -21.51
C LEU A 361 11.83 -14.45 -21.53
N ILE A 362 13.04 -14.51 -20.97
CA ILE A 362 13.98 -13.39 -20.92
C ILE A 362 14.45 -13.01 -22.33
N ASP A 363 14.69 -14.01 -23.19
CA ASP A 363 14.94 -13.79 -24.61
C ASP A 363 13.74 -13.17 -25.32
N ASP A 364 12.52 -13.64 -25.01
CA ASP A 364 11.27 -13.07 -25.53
C ASP A 364 11.13 -11.59 -25.15
N MET A 365 11.42 -11.27 -23.89
CA MET A 365 11.41 -9.91 -23.37
C MET A 365 12.44 -9.04 -24.10
N LYS A 366 13.67 -9.53 -24.30
CA LYS A 366 14.71 -8.82 -25.04
C LYS A 366 14.30 -8.58 -26.50
N GLN A 367 13.66 -9.56 -27.13
CA GLN A 367 13.26 -9.46 -28.53
C GLN A 367 12.11 -8.47 -28.75
N HIS A 368 11.18 -8.40 -27.80
CA HIS A 368 9.89 -7.72 -28.02
C HIS A 368 9.64 -6.49 -27.15
N LEU A 369 10.30 -6.33 -26.01
CA LEU A 369 10.03 -5.23 -25.08
C LEU A 369 11.11 -4.15 -25.12
N THR A 370 10.69 -2.90 -24.88
CA THR A 370 11.59 -1.76 -24.67
C THR A 370 11.46 -1.26 -23.24
N LEU A 371 12.01 -2.02 -22.29
CA LEU A 371 11.93 -1.72 -20.86
C LEU A 371 12.98 -0.68 -20.44
N GLU A 372 12.64 0.13 -19.44
CA GLU A 372 13.54 1.03 -18.71
C GLU A 372 14.10 0.38 -17.45
N LYS A 373 13.31 -0.48 -16.80
CA LYS A 373 13.68 -1.22 -15.58
C LYS A 373 13.08 -2.62 -15.60
N LEU A 374 13.88 -3.60 -15.19
CA LEU A 374 13.48 -5.00 -15.06
C LEU A 374 13.93 -5.55 -13.71
N ASP A 375 13.03 -6.23 -13.02
CA ASP A 375 13.30 -6.81 -11.70
C ASP A 375 12.75 -8.24 -11.64
N ILE A 376 13.66 -9.22 -11.67
CA ILE A 376 13.30 -10.64 -11.59
C ILE A 376 13.61 -11.15 -10.19
N CYS A 377 12.56 -11.36 -9.39
CA CYS A 377 12.66 -11.81 -8.01
C CYS A 377 12.50 -13.33 -7.91
N GLY A 378 13.02 -13.94 -6.83
CA GLY A 378 12.59 -15.27 -6.40
C GLY A 378 13.15 -16.49 -7.12
N HIS A 379 14.09 -16.31 -8.04
CA HIS A 379 14.62 -17.40 -8.87
C HIS A 379 15.72 -18.21 -8.14
N PRO A 380 15.51 -19.49 -7.81
CA PRO A 380 16.62 -20.37 -7.47
C PRO A 380 17.26 -20.79 -8.80
N SER A 381 18.24 -20.02 -9.29
CA SER A 381 19.01 -20.54 -10.41
C SER A 381 19.83 -21.72 -9.91
N VAL A 382 19.98 -22.75 -10.75
CA VAL A 382 20.92 -23.86 -10.49
C VAL A 382 22.37 -23.35 -10.40
N LEU A 383 22.61 -22.10 -10.85
CA LEU A 383 23.88 -21.38 -10.79
C LEU A 383 24.02 -20.51 -9.53
N CYS A 384 22.99 -20.43 -8.68
CA CYS A 384 23.05 -19.68 -7.43
C CYS A 384 23.76 -20.52 -6.37
N GLN A 385 24.69 -19.93 -5.62
CA GLN A 385 25.32 -20.65 -4.52
C GLN A 385 24.29 -20.94 -3.40
N PRO A 386 24.42 -22.05 -2.66
CA PRO A 386 23.49 -22.40 -1.57
C PRO A 386 23.29 -21.30 -0.52
N ALA A 387 24.33 -20.47 -0.27
CA ALA A 387 24.24 -19.32 0.62
C ALA A 387 23.31 -18.23 0.10
N GLU A 388 23.16 -18.08 -1.22
CA GLU A 388 22.31 -17.08 -1.85
C GLU A 388 20.82 -17.51 -1.77
N ILE A 389 20.52 -18.82 -1.75
CA ILE A 389 19.15 -19.39 -1.67
C ILE A 389 18.39 -18.89 -0.44
N PHE A 390 19.07 -18.67 0.69
CA PHE A 390 18.42 -18.17 1.91
C PHE A 390 18.05 -16.67 1.82
N TRP A 391 18.78 -15.89 1.02
CA TRP A 391 18.53 -14.45 0.82
C TRP A 391 17.59 -14.16 -0.36
N PHE A 392 17.49 -15.09 -1.35
CA PHE A 392 16.71 -14.95 -2.60
C PHE A 392 15.23 -14.59 -2.41
N HIS A 393 14.69 -14.76 -1.21
CA HIS A 393 13.26 -14.77 -0.98
C HIS A 393 12.64 -13.42 -0.61
N GLU A 394 13.42 -12.34 -0.39
CA GLU A 394 12.84 -11.13 0.21
C GLU A 394 13.30 -9.77 -0.34
N THR A 395 14.34 -9.68 -1.16
CA THR A 395 14.86 -8.36 -1.59
C THR A 395 14.81 -8.20 -3.11
N ALA A 396 13.89 -7.34 -3.55
CA ALA A 396 13.81 -6.82 -4.91
C ALA A 396 15.00 -5.88 -5.20
N LEU A 397 15.37 -5.69 -6.46
CA LEU A 397 16.36 -4.67 -6.86
C LEU A 397 15.87 -3.27 -6.53
N TYR A 398 14.57 -3.07 -6.72
CA TYR A 398 13.91 -1.79 -6.55
C TYR A 398 12.84 -1.88 -5.45
N ASP A 399 12.46 -0.74 -4.89
CA ASP A 399 11.27 -0.64 -4.03
C ASP A 399 9.99 -0.55 -4.90
N ASP A 400 8.83 -0.31 -4.29
CA ASP A 400 7.57 -0.16 -5.02
C ASP A 400 7.50 1.12 -5.88
N ASN A 401 8.37 2.10 -5.62
CA ASN A 401 8.50 3.34 -6.40
C ASN A 401 9.59 3.24 -7.48
N TRP A 402 10.13 2.03 -7.69
CA TRP A 402 11.24 1.78 -8.60
C TRP A 402 12.56 2.47 -8.21
N GLU A 403 12.74 2.81 -6.93
CA GLU A 403 14.00 3.33 -6.40
C GLU A 403 14.93 2.18 -5.98
N LEU A 404 16.24 2.32 -6.24
CA LEU A 404 17.22 1.28 -5.95
C LEU A 404 17.28 0.98 -4.45
N VAL A 405 17.06 -0.28 -4.09
CA VAL A 405 17.19 -0.74 -2.71
C VAL A 405 18.66 -1.01 -2.41
N LYS A 406 19.15 -0.52 -1.27
CA LYS A 406 20.51 -0.81 -0.80
C LYS A 406 20.64 -2.32 -0.53
N GLN A 407 21.43 -2.98 -1.36
CA GLN A 407 21.70 -4.41 -1.25
C GLN A 407 22.79 -4.66 -0.21
N HIS A 408 22.63 -5.69 0.63
CA HIS A 408 23.71 -6.18 1.48
C HIS A 408 24.74 -6.97 0.65
N SER A 409 25.98 -7.06 1.12
CA SER A 409 27.00 -7.90 0.47
C SER A 409 26.55 -9.37 0.45
N GLY A 410 26.37 -9.96 -0.73
CA GLY A 410 25.84 -11.32 -0.92
C GLY A 410 24.33 -11.42 -1.18
N SER A 411 23.66 -10.28 -1.42
CA SER A 411 22.20 -10.19 -1.64
C SER A 411 21.78 -10.62 -3.07
N PRO A 412 20.54 -11.13 -3.28
CA PRO A 412 19.97 -11.73 -4.51
C PRO A 412 19.98 -10.90 -5.78
N SER A 413 20.46 -9.67 -5.70
CA SER A 413 20.53 -8.69 -6.76
C SER A 413 21.32 -9.13 -8.00
N VAL A 414 22.15 -10.17 -7.93
CA VAL A 414 23.03 -10.55 -9.07
C VAL A 414 22.22 -11.05 -10.26
N MET A 415 21.29 -12.00 -10.06
CA MET A 415 20.51 -12.54 -11.18
C MET A 415 19.55 -11.49 -11.75
N ALA A 416 18.82 -10.80 -10.88
CA ALA A 416 17.93 -9.72 -11.28
C ALA A 416 18.69 -8.63 -12.07
N LYS A 417 19.90 -8.26 -11.62
CA LYS A 417 20.75 -7.28 -12.29
C LYS A 417 21.25 -7.78 -13.63
N ARG A 418 21.64 -9.05 -13.75
CA ARG A 418 22.04 -9.65 -15.03
C ARG A 418 20.88 -9.70 -16.03
N CYS A 419 19.68 -10.06 -15.58
CA CYS A 419 18.47 -10.01 -16.42
C CYS A 419 18.21 -8.58 -16.90
N GLU A 420 18.28 -7.58 -16.02
CA GLU A 420 18.16 -6.18 -16.42
C GLU A 420 19.25 -5.76 -17.40
N GLU A 421 20.52 -6.08 -17.12
CA GLU A 421 21.64 -5.78 -18.01
C GLU A 421 21.41 -6.38 -19.40
N TYR A 422 20.98 -7.63 -19.50
CA TYR A 422 20.70 -8.30 -20.76
C TYR A 422 19.53 -7.69 -21.55
N VAL A 423 18.38 -7.53 -20.90
CA VAL A 423 17.13 -7.12 -21.55
C VAL A 423 17.09 -5.60 -21.79
N VAL A 424 17.50 -4.79 -20.81
CA VAL A 424 17.38 -3.33 -20.86
C VAL A 424 18.65 -2.69 -21.45
N ARG A 425 19.83 -3.24 -21.13
CA ARG A 425 21.12 -2.59 -21.45
C ARG A 425 21.90 -3.31 -22.55
N ASN A 426 21.29 -4.31 -23.21
CA ASN A 426 21.92 -5.13 -24.25
C ASN A 426 23.22 -5.82 -23.78
N GLY A 427 23.27 -6.22 -22.52
CA GLY A 427 24.36 -6.98 -21.93
C GLY A 427 24.42 -8.44 -22.41
N ILE A 428 25.26 -9.23 -21.74
CA ILE A 428 25.44 -10.67 -22.00
C ILE A 428 24.27 -11.43 -21.36
N SER A 429 23.86 -12.56 -21.95
CA SER A 429 22.77 -13.37 -21.39
C SER A 429 23.10 -13.80 -19.96
N PRO A 430 22.15 -13.71 -19.01
CA PRO A 430 22.34 -14.24 -17.66
C PRO A 430 22.62 -15.75 -17.64
N TYR A 431 22.35 -16.46 -18.73
CA TYR A 431 22.50 -17.91 -18.89
C TYR A 431 23.72 -18.32 -19.72
N ASP A 432 24.42 -17.37 -20.36
CA ASP A 432 25.63 -17.67 -21.13
C ASP A 432 26.79 -18.06 -20.21
N ARG A 433 27.37 -19.23 -20.44
CA ARG A 433 28.55 -19.74 -19.72
C ARG A 433 29.87 -19.21 -20.30
N VAL A 434 29.99 -17.91 -20.53
CA VAL A 434 31.29 -17.34 -20.90
C VAL A 434 32.05 -16.96 -19.63
N GLY A 435 33.01 -17.82 -19.24
CA GLY A 435 34.02 -17.49 -18.22
C GLY A 435 33.84 -18.09 -16.83
N ILE A 436 33.62 -19.41 -16.71
CA ILE A 436 33.96 -20.14 -15.47
C ILE A 436 35.48 -20.48 -15.44
N GLU A 437 36.19 -20.28 -16.55
CA GLU A 437 37.64 -20.54 -16.62
C GLU A 437 38.51 -19.35 -16.16
N ASP A 438 37.95 -18.14 -16.01
CA ASP A 438 38.71 -16.94 -15.58
C ASP A 438 38.52 -16.59 -14.09
N LEU A 439 37.88 -17.46 -13.30
CA LEU A 439 37.63 -17.26 -11.86
C LEU A 439 38.02 -18.48 -11.00
N LEU A 440 39.03 -19.25 -11.42
CA LEU A 440 39.75 -20.19 -10.56
C LEU A 440 40.99 -19.54 -9.94
#